data_AF-A0A382BUU4-F1
#
_entry.id   AF-A0A382BUU4-F1
#
_cell.length_a   1.000
_cell.length_b   1.000
_cell.length_c   1.000
_cell.angle_alpha   90.00
_cell.angle_beta   90.00
_cell.angle_gamma   90.00
#
_symmetry.space_group_name_H-M   'P 1'
#
loop_
_entity.id
_entity.type
_entity.pdbx_description
1 polymer ?
#
loop_
_entity_poly.entity_id
_entity_poly.type
_entity_poly.pdbx_seq_one_letter_code
_entity_poly.pdbx_strand_id
1 'polypeptide(L)'
;MVNKQLYLHGYKCMDKLLKAEGSSRLSRLMRFIEIKKDYTVADFACGNAPMLDFLDQKIENYYGVDFSSAAINNAESRKNK
;
A
#
# COMPACT_ATOMS: atom_id res chain seq x y z
N MET A 1 -25.92 -18.30 13.44
CA MET A 1 -25.06 -17.12 13.63
C MET A 1 -25.00 -16.38 12.30
N VAL A 2 -25.61 -15.20 12.19
CA VAL A 2 -25.53 -14.39 10.95
C VAL A 2 -24.14 -13.76 10.93
N ASN A 3 -23.33 -14.16 9.95
CA ASN A 3 -22.00 -13.62 9.73
C ASN A 3 -22.16 -12.14 9.33
N LYS A 4 -22.06 -11.22 10.29
CA LYS A 4 -22.05 -9.77 10.03
C LYS A 4 -20.69 -9.40 9.46
N GLN A 5 -20.46 -9.77 8.20
CA GLN A 5 -19.32 -9.27 7.45
C GLN A 5 -19.53 -7.76 7.29
N LEU A 6 -18.62 -6.95 7.87
CA LEU A 6 -18.59 -5.52 7.67
C LEU A 6 -18.47 -5.25 6.16
N TYR A 7 -19.53 -4.73 5.54
CA TYR A 7 -19.49 -4.23 4.16
C TYR A 7 -18.67 -2.94 4.11
N LEU A 8 -17.34 -3.09 4.18
CA LEU A 8 -16.39 -2.00 4.03
C LEU A 8 -16.31 -1.63 2.54
N HIS A 9 -17.20 -0.71 2.16
CA HIS A 9 -17.30 -0.01 0.88
C HIS A 9 -17.51 -0.89 -0.39
N GLY A 10 -18.53 -0.55 -1.19
CA GLY A 10 -18.87 -1.31 -2.40
C GLY A 10 -17.78 -1.26 -3.49
N TYR A 11 -17.86 -2.19 -4.45
CA TYR A 11 -16.91 -2.41 -5.56
C TYR A 11 -16.37 -1.13 -6.23
N LYS A 12 -17.23 -0.11 -6.41
CA LYS A 12 -16.87 1.18 -7.00
C LYS A 12 -15.85 1.99 -6.19
N CYS A 13 -15.82 1.81 -4.87
CA CYS A 13 -14.85 2.46 -3.99
C CYS A 13 -13.47 1.84 -4.15
N MET A 14 -13.39 0.50 -4.17
CA MET A 14 -12.14 -0.22 -4.41
C MET A 14 -11.58 0.11 -5.79
N ASP A 15 -12.42 0.15 -6.82
CA ASP A 15 -11.97 0.47 -8.18
C ASP A 15 -11.40 1.89 -8.32
N LYS A 16 -11.92 2.85 -7.53
CA LYS A 16 -11.34 4.20 -7.41
C LYS A 16 -10.01 4.19 -6.66
N LEU A 17 -9.92 3.45 -5.55
CA LEU A 17 -8.70 3.36 -4.75
C LEU A 17 -7.56 2.68 -5.53
N LEU A 18 -7.88 1.66 -6.33
CA LEU A 18 -6.93 0.99 -7.23
C LEU A 18 -6.42 1.90 -8.36
N LYS A 19 -7.11 3.00 -8.65
CA LYS A 19 -6.74 3.95 -9.71
C LYS A 19 -6.22 5.28 -9.15
N ALA A 20 -6.35 5.52 -7.86
CA ALA A 20 -5.96 6.78 -7.23
C ALA A 20 -4.47 6.77 -6.90
N GLU A 21 -3.72 7.70 -7.48
CA GLU A 21 -2.34 7.94 -7.08
C GLU A 21 -2.31 8.79 -5.80
N GLY A 22 -1.99 8.15 -4.68
CA GLY A 22 -1.94 8.78 -3.36
C GLY A 22 -0.67 9.58 -3.08
N SER A 23 -0.19 10.43 -3.99
CA SER A 23 1.16 11.00 -3.85
C SER A 23 1.26 12.14 -2.81
N SER A 24 0.31 13.08 -2.78
CA SER A 24 0.44 14.29 -1.94
C SER A 24 0.23 14.03 -0.45
N ARG A 25 -0.69 13.12 -0.09
CA ARG A 25 -0.98 12.75 1.30
C ARG A 25 0.15 11.95 1.92
N LEU A 26 0.67 10.95 1.20
CA LEU A 26 1.82 10.16 1.66
C LEU A 26 3.05 11.05 1.80
N SER A 27 3.39 11.86 0.79
CA SER A 27 4.54 12.78 0.85
C SER A 27 4.53 13.67 2.11
N ARG A 28 3.36 14.22 2.49
CA ARG A 28 3.22 15.00 3.73
C ARG A 28 3.50 14.17 4.99
N LEU A 29 3.07 12.92 5.01
CA LEU A 29 3.24 12.01 6.15
C LEU A 29 4.69 11.56 6.30
N MET A 30 5.38 11.28 5.18
CA MET A 30 6.77 10.82 5.14
C MET A 30 7.74 11.78 5.82
N ARG A 31 7.42 13.08 5.91
CA ARG A 31 8.26 14.08 6.61
C ARG A 31 8.36 13.85 8.12
N PHE A 32 7.47 13.03 8.68
CA PHE A 32 7.42 12.73 10.11
C PHE A 32 7.83 11.30 10.44
N ILE A 33 8.19 10.49 9.43
CA ILE A 33 8.60 9.11 9.60
C ILE A 33 10.10 9.03 9.32
N GLU A 34 10.87 8.65 10.33
CA GLU A 34 12.29 8.36 10.16
C GLU A 34 12.48 7.00 9.49
N ILE A 35 13.28 6.97 8.42
CA ILE A 35 13.53 5.75 7.63
C ILE A 35 15.03 5.64 7.39
N LYS A 36 15.56 4.44 7.63
CA LYS A 36 16.98 4.11 7.48
C LYS A 36 17.16 2.85 6.65
N LYS A 37 18.32 2.76 5.99
CA LYS A 37 18.67 1.70 5.05
C LYS A 37 18.63 0.29 5.63
N ASP A 38 18.78 0.15 6.94
CA ASP A 38 18.76 -1.12 7.67
C ASP A 38 17.36 -1.52 8.17
N TYR A 39 16.32 -0.76 7.82
CA TYR A 39 14.97 -1.06 8.27
C TYR A 39 14.30 -2.11 7.39
N THR A 40 13.56 -2.99 8.04
CA THR A 40 12.58 -3.87 7.41
C THR A 40 11.17 -3.32 7.67
N VAL A 41 10.38 -3.15 6.62
CA VAL A 41 9.04 -2.55 6.69
C VAL A 41 7.98 -3.58 6.33
N ALA A 42 6.94 -3.66 7.17
CA ALA A 42 5.70 -4.36 6.86
C ALA A 42 4.56 -3.35 6.67
N ASP A 43 3.90 -3.38 5.52
CA ASP A 43 2.83 -2.47 5.11
C ASP A 43 1.49 -3.23 5.05
N PHE A 44 0.66 -3.05 6.08
CA PHE A 44 -0.63 -3.73 6.17
C PHE A 44 -1.73 -2.96 5.46
N ALA A 45 -2.54 -3.67 4.67
CA ALA A 45 -3.47 -3.09 3.72
C ALA A 45 -2.75 -2.21 2.68
N CYS A 46 -1.65 -2.73 2.12
CA CYS A 46 -0.76 -1.98 1.24
C CYS A 46 -1.41 -1.52 -0.07
N GLY A 47 -2.56 -2.08 -0.45
CA GLY A 47 -3.20 -1.81 -1.74
C GLY A 47 -2.22 -2.02 -2.89
N ASN A 48 -2.09 -1.03 -3.76
CA ASN A 48 -1.15 -1.05 -4.90
C ASN A 48 0.29 -0.65 -4.52
N ALA A 49 0.64 -0.71 -3.24
CA ALA A 49 1.94 -0.33 -2.68
C ALA A 49 2.44 1.08 -3.07
N PRO A 50 1.62 2.15 -2.94
CA PRO A 50 2.06 3.52 -3.25
C PRO A 50 3.18 4.03 -2.31
N MET A 51 3.42 3.36 -1.18
CA MET A 51 4.46 3.69 -0.24
C MET A 51 5.86 3.27 -0.73
N LEU A 52 5.94 2.29 -1.64
CA LEU A 52 7.22 1.87 -2.24
C LEU A 52 7.95 3.05 -2.90
N ASP A 53 7.25 3.94 -3.59
CA ASP A 53 7.85 5.13 -4.24
C ASP A 53 8.64 6.02 -3.27
N PHE A 54 8.34 5.96 -1.96
CA PHE A 54 8.99 6.78 -0.93
C PHE A 54 10.02 6.02 -0.10
N LEU A 55 9.85 4.71 0.00
CA LEU A 55 10.71 3.78 0.74
C LEU A 55 11.86 3.25 -0.13
N ASP A 56 11.66 3.19 -1.44
CA ASP A 56 12.63 2.60 -2.35
C ASP A 56 14.01 3.26 -2.18
N GLN A 57 15.05 2.44 -2.17
CA GLN A 57 16.45 2.78 -1.88
C GLN A 57 16.76 3.24 -0.43
N LYS A 58 15.75 3.37 0.44
CA LYS A 58 15.91 3.84 1.83
C LYS A 58 15.74 2.74 2.88
N ILE A 59 15.37 1.52 2.50
CA ILE A 59 15.14 0.39 3.41
C ILE A 59 15.78 -0.88 2.87
N GLU A 60 15.97 -1.88 3.74
CA GLU A 60 16.58 -3.16 3.38
C GLU A 60 15.53 -4.09 2.76
N ASN A 61 14.38 -4.24 3.42
CA ASN A 61 13.33 -5.14 3.01
C ASN A 61 11.95 -4.49 3.15
N TYR A 62 11.06 -4.77 2.20
CA TYR A 62 9.65 -4.36 2.21
C TYR A 62 8.74 -5.57 2.03
N TYR A 63 7.71 -5.68 2.88
CA TYR A 63 6.67 -6.69 2.81
C TYR A 63 5.29 -6.03 2.79
N GLY A 64 4.63 -6.04 1.63
CA GLY A 64 3.25 -5.58 1.49
C GLY A 64 2.25 -6.71 1.76
N VAL A 65 1.23 -6.44 2.58
CA VAL A 65 0.18 -7.40 2.90
C VAL A 65 -1.18 -6.78 2.59
N ASP A 66 -1.95 -7.43 1.71
CA ASP A 66 -3.32 -7.04 1.39
C ASP A 66 -4.16 -8.30 1.08
N PHE A 67 -5.47 -8.24 1.34
CA PHE A 67 -6.38 -9.32 0.98
C PHE A 67 -6.83 -9.26 -0.49
N SER A 68 -6.66 -8.10 -1.15
CA SER A 68 -6.99 -7.92 -2.56
C SER A 68 -5.87 -8.43 -3.45
N SER A 69 -6.09 -9.58 -4.09
CA SER A 69 -5.17 -10.13 -5.09
C SER A 69 -4.92 -9.16 -6.26
N ALA A 70 -5.95 -8.42 -6.68
CA ALA A 70 -5.82 -7.40 -7.71
C ALA A 70 -4.85 -6.27 -7.30
N ALA A 71 -4.92 -5.83 -6.03
CA ALA A 71 -4.03 -4.80 -5.51
C ALA A 71 -2.58 -5.30 -5.41
N ILE A 72 -2.38 -6.53 -4.92
CA ILE A 72 -1.07 -7.18 -4.88
C ILE A 72 -0.46 -7.31 -6.28
N ASN A 73 -1.24 -7.74 -7.28
CA ASN A 73 -0.73 -7.85 -8.66
C ASN A 73 -0.28 -6.49 -9.23
N ASN A 74 -1.03 -5.41 -8.93
CA ASN A 74 -0.64 -4.06 -9.31
C ASN A 74 0.63 -3.59 -8.58
N ALA A 75 0.76 -3.90 -7.29
CA ALA A 75 1.93 -3.60 -6.49
C ALA A 75 3.21 -4.28 -7.02
N GLU A 76 3.12 -5.58 -7.34
CA GLU A 76 4.24 -6.33 -7.94
C GLU A 76 4.62 -5.78 -9.32
N SER A 77 3.62 -5.37 -10.12
CA SER A 77 3.86 -4.73 -11.42
C SER A 77 4.56 -3.37 -11.29
N ARG A 78 4.34 -2.65 -10.18
CA ARG A 78 5.00 -1.39 -9.86
C ARG A 78 6.45 -1.59 -9.43
N LYS A 79 6.77 -2.67 -8.69
CA LYS A 79 8.13 -3.01 -8.27
C LYS A 79 9.08 -3.30 -9.44
N ASN A 80 8.55 -3.79 -10.56
CA ASN A 80 9.33 -4.17 -11.75
C ASN A 80 9.49 -3.04 -12.79
N LYS A 81 9.08 -1.80 -12.47
CA LYS A 81 9.29 -0.61 -13.31
C LYS A 81 10.49 0.19 -12.81
#